data_AF-A0A655ALQ9-F1
#
_entry.id   AF-A0A655ALQ9-F1
#
_cell.length_a   1.000
_cell.length_b   1.000
_cell.length_c   1.000
_cell.angle_alpha   90.00
_cell.angle_beta   90.00
_cell.angle_gamma   90.00
#
_symmetry.space_group_name_H-M   'P 1'
#
loop_
_entity.id
_entity.type
_entity.pdbx_description
1 polymer ?
#
loop_
_entity_poly.entity_id
_entity_poly.type
_entity_poly.pdbx_seq_one_letter_code
_entity_poly.pdbx_strand_id
1 'polypeptide(L)'
;MIHAFLETSIVELALAHAKHAEGDRVAAFWAQAMRLRDLLKFDFYFADSTAFRANIAQEMAWHQDWEDHLGVGGNEIDAMLYAKRPLMSDAMLRVFFEAYEIVADVLRDAPPDIGPEELTELALGLGRQFVAQGRVRSSEPVSTLLFATARQVAVDQELIAPAADLAERRVAFRRELRNILRDFDYVEQIARNQFVAREFKARQGRDRI
;
A
#
# COMPACT_ATOMS: atom_id res chain seq x y z
N MET A 1 9.56 12.00 13.39
CA MET A 1 8.08 12.10 13.33
C MET A 1 7.51 11.47 12.06
N ILE A 2 8.06 11.69 10.85
CA ILE A 2 7.55 11.03 9.62
C ILE A 2 7.73 9.50 9.66
N HIS A 3 8.84 8.98 10.21
CA HIS A 3 9.09 7.52 10.27
C HIS A 3 8.04 6.70 11.04
N ALA A 4 7.51 7.20 12.16
CA ALA A 4 6.51 6.47 12.94
C ALA A 4 5.19 6.28 12.15
N PHE A 5 4.77 7.30 11.40
CA PHE A 5 3.56 7.21 10.57
C PHE A 5 3.75 6.30 9.35
N LEU A 6 4.97 6.19 8.82
CA LEU A 6 5.31 5.27 7.74
C LEU A 6 5.17 3.80 8.20
N GLU A 7 5.79 3.45 9.32
CA GLU A 7 5.70 2.08 9.87
C GLU A 7 4.27 1.73 10.30
N THR A 8 3.55 2.68 10.90
CA THR A 8 2.11 2.54 11.19
C THR A 8 1.32 2.24 9.92
N SER A 9 1.57 2.97 8.84
CA SER A 9 0.87 2.78 7.55
C SER A 9 1.17 1.42 6.92
N ILE A 10 2.41 0.93 7.04
CA ILE A 10 2.79 -0.41 6.58
C ILE A 10 2.09 -1.49 7.40
N VAL A 11 2.01 -1.32 8.73
CA VAL A 11 1.29 -2.24 9.63
C VAL A 11 -0.19 -2.35 9.23
N GLU A 12 -0.86 -1.23 8.97
CA GLU A 12 -2.27 -1.23 8.55
C GLU A 12 -2.50 -2.05 7.28
N LEU A 13 -1.66 -1.85 6.26
CA LEU A 13 -1.75 -2.59 5.00
C LEU A 13 -1.38 -4.07 5.16
N ALA A 14 -0.39 -4.38 6.00
CA ALA A 14 -0.01 -5.75 6.29
C ALA A 14 -1.11 -6.51 7.05
N LEU A 15 -1.83 -5.85 7.96
CA LEU A 15 -3.01 -6.42 8.62
C LEU A 15 -4.14 -6.67 7.62
N ALA A 16 -4.45 -5.69 6.77
CA ALA A 16 -5.45 -5.83 5.71
C ALA A 16 -5.13 -6.99 4.76
N HIS A 17 -3.87 -7.13 4.36
CA HIS A 17 -3.41 -8.24 3.54
C HIS A 17 -3.57 -9.60 4.24
N ALA A 18 -3.10 -9.71 5.49
CA ALA A 18 -3.13 -10.95 6.27
C ALA A 18 -4.55 -11.47 6.51
N LYS A 19 -5.56 -10.58 6.49
CA LYS A 19 -6.97 -10.97 6.55
C LYS A 19 -7.37 -11.91 5.42
N HIS A 20 -6.85 -11.66 4.23
CA HIS A 20 -7.18 -12.41 3.01
C HIS A 20 -6.23 -13.58 2.76
N ALA A 21 -5.19 -13.75 3.59
CA ALA A 21 -4.26 -14.85 3.46
C ALA A 21 -4.91 -16.20 3.79
N GLU A 22 -4.63 -17.18 2.93
CA GLU A 22 -4.88 -18.59 3.18
C GLU A 22 -3.66 -19.18 3.90
N GLY A 23 -3.86 -19.87 5.04
CA GLY A 23 -2.78 -20.46 5.82
C GLY A 23 -2.25 -19.56 6.94
N ASP A 24 -0.92 -19.46 7.06
CA ASP A 24 -0.26 -18.75 8.15
C ASP A 24 -0.34 -17.23 7.98
N ARG A 25 -1.27 -16.61 8.71
CA ARG A 25 -1.53 -15.16 8.67
C ARG A 25 -0.42 -14.33 9.28
N VAL A 26 0.30 -14.87 10.27
CA VAL A 26 1.43 -14.19 10.90
C VAL A 26 2.58 -14.11 9.91
N ALA A 27 2.86 -15.21 9.21
CA ALA A 27 3.83 -15.22 8.11
C ALA A 27 3.42 -14.27 6.98
N ALA A 28 2.14 -14.27 6.58
CA ALA A 28 1.62 -13.37 5.54
C ALA A 28 1.75 -11.89 5.91
N PHE A 29 1.43 -11.52 7.15
CA PHE A 29 1.63 -10.16 7.67
C PHE A 29 3.10 -9.72 7.55
N TRP A 30 4.02 -10.56 8.04
CA TRP A 30 5.44 -10.23 7.99
C TRP A 30 5.99 -10.18 6.56
N ALA A 31 5.57 -11.09 5.69
CA ALA A 31 5.93 -11.07 4.28
C ALA A 31 5.46 -9.78 3.61
N GLN A 32 4.21 -9.38 3.86
CA GLN A 32 3.66 -8.15 3.30
C GLN A 32 4.36 -6.90 3.85
N ALA A 33 4.63 -6.83 5.15
CA ALA A 33 5.35 -5.68 5.73
C ALA A 33 6.75 -5.51 5.11
N MET A 34 7.48 -6.61 4.92
CA MET A 34 8.79 -6.60 4.26
C MET A 34 8.68 -6.26 2.77
N ARG A 35 7.63 -6.73 2.09
CA ARG A 35 7.39 -6.42 0.68
C ARG A 35 7.05 -4.96 0.46
N LEU A 36 6.20 -4.37 1.29
CA LEU A 36 5.89 -2.94 1.25
C LEU A 36 7.15 -2.10 1.47
N ARG A 37 8.02 -2.47 2.43
CA ARG A 37 9.32 -1.83 2.62
C ARG A 37 10.19 -1.90 1.36
N ASP A 38 10.25 -3.05 0.72
CA ASP A 38 11.05 -3.26 -0.50
C ASP A 38 10.56 -2.38 -1.66
N LEU A 39 9.24 -2.28 -1.86
CA LEU A 39 8.65 -1.44 -2.90
C LEU A 39 8.86 0.06 -2.62
N LEU A 40 8.81 0.47 -1.35
CA LEU A 40 8.90 1.87 -0.93
C LEU A 40 10.34 2.37 -0.71
N LYS A 41 11.36 1.51 -0.83
CA LYS A 41 12.76 1.84 -0.49
C LYS A 41 13.38 2.97 -1.31
N PHE A 42 12.80 3.28 -2.47
CA PHE A 42 13.24 4.38 -3.33
C PHE A 42 12.58 5.72 -2.97
N ASP A 43 11.42 5.69 -2.31
CA ASP A 43 10.72 6.89 -1.84
C ASP A 43 11.04 7.22 -0.37
N PHE A 44 11.41 6.21 0.42
CA PHE A 44 11.64 6.35 1.85
C PHE A 44 12.91 5.64 2.31
N TYR A 45 13.57 6.24 3.30
CA TYR A 45 14.66 5.61 4.01
C TYR A 45 14.13 4.69 5.11
N PHE A 46 14.53 3.42 5.08
CA PHE A 46 14.22 2.44 6.11
C PHE A 46 15.48 2.02 6.87
N ALA A 47 15.31 1.70 8.15
CA ALA A 47 16.32 0.96 8.90
C ALA A 47 16.63 -0.39 8.21
N ASP A 48 17.73 -1.04 8.60
CA ASP A 48 18.03 -2.39 8.10
C ASP A 48 16.90 -3.38 8.41
N SER A 49 16.89 -4.52 7.73
CA SER A 49 15.78 -5.47 7.82
C SER A 49 15.53 -5.98 9.24
N THR A 50 16.56 -6.10 10.08
CA THR A 50 16.41 -6.57 11.47
C THR A 50 15.79 -5.49 12.33
N ALA A 51 16.33 -4.26 12.25
CA ALA A 51 15.80 -3.11 12.98
C ALA A 51 14.36 -2.77 12.55
N PHE A 52 14.07 -2.83 11.24
CA PHE A 52 12.73 -2.59 10.72
C PHE A 52 11.72 -3.61 11.27
N ARG A 53 12.06 -4.90 11.31
CA ARG A 53 11.17 -5.92 11.92
C ARG A 53 10.93 -5.65 13.40
N ALA A 54 11.96 -5.23 14.14
CA ALA A 54 11.80 -4.86 15.54
C ALA A 54 10.87 -3.64 15.70
N ASN A 55 10.98 -2.64 14.84
CA ASN A 55 10.08 -1.48 14.85
C ASN A 55 8.63 -1.87 14.57
N ILE A 56 8.38 -2.71 13.55
CA ILE A 56 7.03 -3.21 13.24
C ILE A 56 6.43 -4.00 14.43
N ALA A 57 7.23 -4.82 15.11
CA ALA A 57 6.78 -5.53 16.31
C ALA A 57 6.46 -4.55 17.45
N GLN A 58 7.28 -3.51 17.63
CA GLN A 58 7.05 -2.47 18.62
C GLN A 58 5.76 -1.66 18.33
N GLU A 59 5.46 -1.40 17.06
CA GLU A 59 4.21 -0.77 16.58
C GLU A 59 2.97 -1.66 16.75
N MET A 60 3.17 -2.97 16.99
CA MET A 60 2.10 -3.93 17.32
C MET A 60 1.95 -4.18 18.81
N ALA A 61 2.96 -3.83 19.63
CA ALA A 61 3.01 -4.13 21.06
C ALA A 61 1.90 -3.48 21.92
N TRP A 62 1.12 -2.54 21.37
CA TRP A 62 -0.08 -2.00 22.03
C TRP A 62 -1.19 -3.05 22.18
N HIS A 63 -1.19 -4.09 21.34
CA HIS A 63 -2.10 -5.22 21.42
C HIS A 63 -1.34 -6.42 21.99
N GLN A 64 -1.68 -6.83 23.21
CA GLN A 64 -1.10 -8.02 23.82
C GLN A 64 -1.41 -9.24 22.95
N ASP A 65 -0.45 -10.17 22.82
CA ASP A 65 -0.60 -11.44 22.10
C ASP A 65 -1.12 -11.25 20.65
N TRP A 66 -0.70 -10.15 20.00
CA TRP A 66 -1.20 -9.78 18.67
C TRP A 66 -0.93 -10.83 17.60
N GLU A 67 0.14 -11.64 17.71
CA GLU A 67 0.42 -12.73 16.77
C GLU A 67 -0.61 -13.85 16.87
N ASP A 68 -1.06 -14.18 18.09
CA ASP A 68 -2.12 -15.19 18.31
C ASP A 68 -3.46 -14.70 17.75
N HIS A 69 -3.82 -13.45 18.03
CA HIS A 69 -5.04 -12.84 17.50
C HIS A 69 -5.02 -12.73 15.97
N LEU A 70 -3.87 -12.37 15.40
CA LEU A 70 -3.66 -12.35 13.96
C LEU A 70 -3.79 -13.75 13.35
N GLY A 71 -3.28 -14.78 14.03
CA GLY A 71 -3.40 -16.18 13.64
C GLY A 71 -4.86 -16.67 13.54
N VAL A 72 -5.70 -16.28 14.50
CA VAL A 72 -7.16 -16.54 14.47
C VAL A 72 -7.79 -15.94 13.21
N GLY A 73 -7.40 -14.72 12.84
CA GLY A 73 -7.82 -14.05 11.62
C GLY A 73 -9.26 -13.53 11.66
N GLY A 74 -9.79 -13.18 10.48
CA GLY A 74 -11.16 -12.70 10.33
C GLY A 74 -11.46 -11.47 11.20
N ASN A 75 -12.45 -11.59 12.09
CA ASN A 75 -12.91 -10.48 12.93
C ASN A 75 -11.87 -9.96 13.92
N GLU A 76 -10.87 -10.76 14.31
CA GLU A 76 -9.79 -10.28 15.19
C GLU A 76 -8.92 -9.23 14.49
N ILE A 77 -8.62 -9.43 13.21
CA ILE A 77 -7.87 -8.46 12.40
C ILE A 77 -8.69 -7.17 12.24
N ASP A 78 -10.01 -7.30 12.05
CA ASP A 78 -10.90 -6.14 11.99
C ASP A 78 -10.88 -5.40 13.32
N ALA A 79 -10.96 -6.10 14.46
CA ALA A 79 -10.89 -5.50 15.79
C ALA A 79 -9.56 -4.74 16.00
N MET A 80 -8.45 -5.31 15.54
CA MET A 80 -7.13 -4.67 15.60
C MET A 80 -7.09 -3.37 14.76
N LEU A 81 -7.60 -3.39 13.53
CA LEU A 81 -7.72 -2.21 12.68
C LEU A 81 -8.71 -1.17 13.26
N TYR A 82 -9.81 -1.62 13.87
CA TYR A 82 -10.80 -0.74 14.50
C TYR A 82 -10.29 -0.06 15.79
N ALA A 83 -9.35 -0.71 16.47
CA ALA A 83 -8.68 -0.18 17.66
C ALA A 83 -7.57 0.82 17.30
N LYS A 84 -6.84 0.62 16.18
CA LYS A 84 -5.88 1.62 15.67
C LYS A 84 -6.59 2.90 15.22
N ARG A 85 -6.14 4.05 15.75
CA ARG A 85 -6.67 5.39 15.43
C ARG A 85 -5.58 6.47 15.53
N PRO A 86 -5.46 7.39 14.56
CA PRO A 86 -6.09 7.35 13.23
C PRO A 86 -5.46 6.27 12.34
N LEU A 87 -6.19 5.83 11.30
CA LEU A 87 -5.63 5.03 10.21
C LEU A 87 -5.02 5.99 9.18
N MET A 88 -3.76 5.78 8.83
CA MET A 88 -2.93 6.76 8.10
C MET A 88 -2.46 6.30 6.72
N SER A 89 -2.56 5.00 6.42
CA SER A 89 -2.04 4.40 5.19
C SER A 89 -2.47 5.14 3.93
N ASP A 90 -3.76 5.41 3.76
CA ASP A 90 -4.29 6.10 2.58
C ASP A 90 -3.60 7.46 2.34
N ALA A 91 -3.56 8.31 3.37
CA ALA A 91 -2.95 9.64 3.27
C ALA A 91 -1.43 9.61 3.11
N MET A 92 -0.75 8.58 3.66
CA MET A 92 0.71 8.50 3.66
C MET A 92 1.28 7.83 2.42
N LEU A 93 0.62 6.79 1.90
CA LEU A 93 1.23 5.85 0.96
C LEU A 93 0.47 5.65 -0.36
N ARG A 94 -0.84 5.90 -0.41
CA ARG A 94 -1.65 5.57 -1.60
C ARG A 94 -1.12 6.23 -2.87
N VAL A 95 -0.70 7.50 -2.78
CA VAL A 95 -0.20 8.28 -3.93
C VAL A 95 0.98 7.59 -4.64
N PHE A 96 1.87 6.93 -3.88
CA PHE A 96 3.01 6.21 -4.43
C PHE A 96 2.56 4.95 -5.16
N PHE A 97 1.68 4.15 -4.54
CA PHE A 97 1.18 2.92 -5.14
C PHE A 97 0.29 3.15 -6.36
N GLU A 98 -0.48 4.24 -6.39
CA GLU A 98 -1.23 4.64 -7.60
C GLU A 98 -0.27 5.02 -8.74
N ALA A 99 0.83 5.72 -8.44
CA ALA A 99 1.87 6.02 -9.44
C ALA A 99 2.56 4.72 -9.93
N TYR A 100 2.86 3.79 -9.03
CA TYR A 100 3.42 2.49 -9.39
C TYR A 100 2.47 1.69 -10.27
N GLU A 101 1.16 1.68 -9.97
CA GLU A 101 0.16 0.97 -10.79
C GLU A 101 0.13 1.54 -12.20
N ILE A 102 0.12 2.87 -12.36
CA ILE A 102 0.13 3.52 -13.68
C ILE A 102 1.36 3.08 -14.50
N VAL A 103 2.55 3.10 -13.90
CA VAL A 103 3.78 2.67 -14.58
C VAL A 103 3.73 1.18 -14.92
N ALA A 104 3.29 0.33 -13.99
CA ALA A 104 3.12 -1.10 -14.24
C ALA A 104 2.10 -1.39 -15.36
N ASP A 105 1.05 -0.56 -15.46
CA ASP A 105 0.04 -0.66 -16.50
C ASP A 105 0.61 -0.30 -17.89
N VAL A 106 1.43 0.76 -17.98
CA VAL A 106 2.16 1.10 -19.21
C VAL A 106 3.12 -0.03 -19.61
N LEU A 107 3.86 -0.56 -18.64
CA LEU A 107 4.87 -1.58 -18.91
C LEU A 107 4.27 -2.85 -19.50
N ARG A 108 3.02 -3.21 -19.22
CA ARG A 108 2.38 -4.42 -19.76
C ARG A 108 2.54 -4.55 -21.28
N ASP A 109 2.35 -3.45 -22.01
CA ASP A 109 2.34 -3.44 -23.48
C ASP A 109 3.57 -2.73 -24.08
N ALA A 110 4.48 -2.22 -23.23
CA ALA A 110 5.70 -1.55 -23.66
C ALA A 110 6.74 -2.53 -24.23
N PRO A 111 7.61 -2.10 -25.16
CA PRO A 111 8.77 -2.91 -25.54
C PRO A 111 9.72 -3.14 -24.33
N PRO A 112 10.57 -4.18 -24.35
CA PRO A 112 11.71 -4.24 -23.45
C PRO A 112 12.65 -3.05 -23.69
N ASP A 113 13.45 -2.71 -22.69
CA ASP A 113 14.40 -1.58 -22.72
C ASP A 113 13.76 -0.20 -22.98
N ILE A 114 12.46 -0.03 -22.73
CA ILE A 114 11.79 1.26 -22.84
C ILE A 114 12.55 2.37 -22.09
N GLY A 115 12.78 3.48 -22.79
CA GLY A 115 13.52 4.63 -22.27
C GLY A 115 12.77 5.34 -21.13
N PRO A 116 13.49 6.03 -20.22
CA PRO A 116 12.86 6.73 -19.11
C PRO A 116 11.90 7.85 -19.56
N GLU A 117 12.25 8.59 -20.60
CA GLU A 117 11.43 9.69 -21.13
C GLU A 117 10.13 9.15 -21.77
N GLU A 118 10.25 8.14 -22.64
CA GLU A 118 9.10 7.50 -23.30
C GLU A 118 8.16 6.86 -22.28
N LEU A 119 8.70 6.13 -21.29
CA LEU A 119 7.89 5.55 -20.20
C LEU A 119 7.12 6.63 -19.43
N THR A 120 7.78 7.75 -19.13
CA THR A 120 7.17 8.87 -18.40
C THR A 120 6.05 9.52 -19.23
N GLU A 121 6.27 9.73 -20.52
CA GLU A 121 5.26 10.33 -21.41
C GLU A 121 4.01 9.45 -21.51
N LEU A 122 4.18 8.15 -21.72
CA LEU A 122 3.10 7.18 -21.74
C LEU A 122 2.36 7.13 -20.39
N ALA A 123 3.09 7.13 -19.27
CA ALA A 123 2.51 7.14 -17.92
C ALA A 123 1.72 8.42 -17.64
N LEU A 124 2.19 9.58 -18.09
CA LEU A 124 1.43 10.84 -17.99
C LEU A 124 0.15 10.79 -18.82
N GLY A 125 0.21 10.23 -20.03
CA GLY A 125 -0.95 10.01 -20.88
C GLY A 125 -2.00 9.11 -20.21
N LEU A 126 -1.56 7.96 -19.71
CA LEU A 126 -2.42 6.98 -19.05
C LEU A 126 -2.96 7.49 -17.71
N GLY A 127 -2.12 8.14 -16.91
CA GLY A 127 -2.52 8.73 -15.63
C GLY A 127 -3.63 9.76 -15.79
N ARG A 128 -3.55 10.64 -16.80
CA ARG A 128 -4.65 11.56 -17.12
C ARG A 128 -5.95 10.85 -17.47
N GLN A 129 -5.89 9.71 -18.17
CA GLN A 129 -7.07 8.89 -18.44
C GLN A 129 -7.64 8.28 -17.16
N PHE A 130 -6.79 7.81 -16.24
CA PHE A 130 -7.24 7.24 -14.96
C PHE A 130 -7.94 8.30 -14.11
N VAL A 131 -7.39 9.53 -14.05
CA VAL A 131 -8.04 10.66 -13.38
C VAL A 131 -9.41 10.95 -14.00
N ALA A 132 -9.49 11.03 -15.33
CA ALA A 132 -10.75 11.29 -16.03
C ALA A 132 -11.80 10.19 -15.82
N GLN A 133 -11.37 8.95 -15.58
CA GLN A 133 -12.24 7.80 -15.29
C GLN A 133 -12.53 7.62 -13.79
N GLY A 134 -11.98 8.47 -12.92
CA GLY A 134 -12.10 8.33 -11.47
C GLY A 134 -11.42 7.07 -10.90
N ARG A 135 -10.42 6.53 -11.61
CA ARG A 135 -9.68 5.31 -11.22
C ARG A 135 -8.55 5.59 -10.22
N VAL A 136 -8.11 6.85 -10.11
CA VAL A 136 -7.18 7.34 -9.08
C VAL A 136 -7.86 8.43 -8.27
N ARG A 137 -7.48 8.58 -7.00
CA ARG A 137 -8.20 9.46 -6.05
C ARG A 137 -8.02 10.94 -6.33
N SER A 138 -6.87 11.31 -6.89
CA SER A 138 -6.51 12.69 -7.22
C SER A 138 -5.62 12.69 -8.47
N SER A 139 -5.25 13.89 -8.93
CA SER A 139 -4.24 14.06 -9.98
C SER A 139 -2.81 13.97 -9.45
N GLU A 140 -2.60 13.98 -8.13
CA GLU A 140 -1.28 13.96 -7.50
C GLU A 140 -0.38 12.78 -7.90
N PRO A 141 -0.87 11.52 -8.01
CA PRO A 141 -0.02 10.41 -8.46
C PRO A 141 0.47 10.56 -9.91
N VAL A 142 -0.17 11.43 -10.71
CA VAL A 142 0.20 11.70 -12.11
C VAL A 142 1.29 12.77 -12.16
N SER A 143 2.50 12.38 -11.76
CA SER A 143 3.65 13.27 -11.63
C SER A 143 4.92 12.64 -12.18
N THR A 144 5.69 13.43 -12.94
CA THR A 144 7.01 13.02 -13.44
C THR A 144 7.95 12.56 -12.32
N LEU A 145 7.89 13.20 -11.15
CA LEU A 145 8.73 12.83 -10.01
C LEU A 145 8.38 11.43 -9.49
N LEU A 146 7.09 11.15 -9.27
CA LEU A 146 6.63 9.84 -8.80
C LEU A 146 6.86 8.75 -9.83
N PHE A 147 6.73 9.05 -11.12
CA PHE A 147 7.03 8.09 -12.19
C PHE A 147 8.53 7.79 -12.31
N ALA A 148 9.40 8.75 -12.01
CA ALA A 148 10.84 8.48 -11.94
C ALA A 148 11.15 7.45 -10.84
N THR A 149 10.55 7.58 -9.66
CA THR A 149 10.73 6.60 -8.58
C THR A 149 10.05 5.26 -8.88
N ALA A 150 8.83 5.28 -9.43
CA ALA A 150 8.13 4.07 -9.89
C ALA A 150 8.95 3.29 -10.93
N ARG A 151 9.69 3.99 -11.80
CA ARG A 151 10.62 3.35 -12.73
C ARG A 151 11.80 2.68 -12.00
N GLN A 152 12.34 3.29 -10.94
CA GLN A 152 13.39 2.66 -10.13
C GLN A 152 12.89 1.36 -9.50
N VAL A 153 11.65 1.36 -8.97
CA VAL A 153 10.98 0.15 -8.51
C VAL A 153 10.88 -0.87 -9.66
N ALA A 154 10.38 -0.48 -10.82
CA ALA A 154 10.26 -1.40 -11.96
C ALA A 154 11.60 -1.99 -12.43
N VAL A 155 12.70 -1.21 -12.38
CA VAL A 155 14.05 -1.71 -12.69
C VAL A 155 14.50 -2.74 -11.66
N ASP A 156 14.32 -2.45 -10.37
CA ASP A 156 14.66 -3.35 -9.27
C ASP A 156 13.86 -4.66 -9.29
N GLN A 157 12.62 -4.60 -9.76
CA GLN A 157 11.77 -5.77 -10.01
C GLN A 157 12.07 -6.47 -11.36
N GLU A 158 13.11 -6.03 -12.08
CA GLU A 158 13.58 -6.50 -13.39
C GLU A 158 12.49 -6.52 -14.46
N LEU A 159 11.68 -5.46 -14.51
CA LEU A 159 10.54 -5.32 -15.44
C LEU A 159 10.86 -4.50 -16.68
N ILE A 160 12.15 -4.16 -16.90
CA ILE A 160 12.59 -3.31 -18.01
C ILE A 160 13.40 -4.10 -19.04
N ALA A 161 14.46 -4.78 -18.61
CA ALA A 161 15.38 -5.49 -19.49
C ALA A 161 14.70 -6.71 -20.17
N PRO A 162 15.18 -7.14 -21.36
CA PRO A 162 14.65 -8.31 -22.04
C PRO A 162 14.81 -9.58 -21.19
N ALA A 163 13.71 -10.31 -21.00
CA ALA A 163 13.69 -11.62 -20.38
C ALA A 163 12.59 -12.47 -21.03
N ALA A 164 12.77 -13.80 -21.03
CA ALA A 164 11.80 -14.71 -21.66
C ALA A 164 10.42 -14.66 -20.98
N ASP A 165 10.39 -14.37 -19.69
CA ASP A 165 9.20 -14.28 -18.82
C ASP A 165 8.76 -12.82 -18.54
N LEU A 166 9.35 -11.83 -19.22
CA LEU A 166 9.13 -10.40 -18.93
C LEU A 166 7.63 -10.02 -18.93
N ALA A 167 6.87 -10.51 -19.90
CA ALA A 167 5.43 -10.24 -19.99
C ALA A 167 4.66 -10.81 -18.79
N GLU A 168 4.99 -12.03 -18.36
CA GLU A 168 4.38 -12.67 -17.19
C GLU A 168 4.71 -11.90 -15.91
N ARG A 169 5.98 -11.52 -15.73
CA ARG A 169 6.43 -10.73 -14.57
C ARG A 169 5.73 -9.38 -14.49
N ARG A 170 5.56 -8.67 -15.61
CA ARG A 170 4.83 -7.39 -15.66
C ARG A 170 3.36 -7.56 -15.29
N VAL A 171 2.71 -8.62 -15.76
CA VAL A 171 1.32 -8.95 -15.40
C VAL A 171 1.20 -9.29 -13.91
N ALA A 172 2.13 -10.09 -13.38
CA ALA A 172 2.16 -10.46 -11.97
C ALA A 172 2.38 -9.24 -11.07
N PHE A 173 3.34 -8.38 -11.39
CA PHE A 173 3.63 -7.17 -10.62
C PHE A 173 2.46 -6.19 -10.61
N ARG A 174 1.82 -5.95 -11.76
CA ARG A 174 0.59 -5.13 -11.82
C ARG A 174 -0.52 -5.72 -10.94
N ARG A 175 -0.70 -7.05 -10.96
CA ARG A 175 -1.69 -7.72 -10.11
C ARG A 175 -1.38 -7.54 -8.63
N GLU A 176 -0.11 -7.64 -8.25
CA GLU A 176 0.36 -7.39 -6.89
C GLU A 176 0.01 -5.97 -6.43
N LEU A 177 0.38 -4.94 -7.20
CA LEU A 177 0.06 -3.55 -6.87
C LEU A 177 -1.45 -3.31 -6.70
N ARG A 178 -2.27 -3.95 -7.54
CA ARG A 178 -3.74 -3.89 -7.41
C ARG A 178 -4.27 -4.56 -6.15
N ASN A 179 -3.66 -5.65 -5.72
CA ASN A 179 -4.03 -6.27 -4.46
C ASN A 179 -3.68 -5.33 -3.29
N ILE A 180 -2.53 -4.67 -3.34
CA ILE A 180 -2.15 -3.65 -2.34
C ILE A 180 -3.16 -2.49 -2.34
N LEU A 181 -3.56 -1.98 -3.51
CA LEU A 181 -4.58 -0.92 -3.63
C LEU A 181 -5.95 -1.34 -3.07
N ARG A 182 -6.30 -2.64 -3.13
CA ARG A 182 -7.49 -3.17 -2.46
C ARG A 182 -7.33 -3.19 -0.95
N ASP A 183 -6.14 -3.51 -0.44
CA ASP A 183 -5.84 -3.42 0.99
C ASP A 183 -6.01 -1.96 1.48
N PHE A 184 -5.58 -0.97 0.69
CA PHE A 184 -5.87 0.45 0.97
C PHE A 184 -7.38 0.74 1.01
N ASP A 185 -8.16 0.31 0.01
CA ASP A 185 -9.61 0.52 -0.02
C ASP A 185 -10.30 -0.08 1.22
N TYR A 186 -9.79 -1.22 1.69
CA TYR A 186 -10.29 -1.89 2.88
C TYR A 186 -10.00 -1.08 4.16
N VAL A 187 -8.76 -0.61 4.35
CA VAL A 187 -8.39 0.24 5.49
C VAL A 187 -9.17 1.57 5.46
N GLU A 188 -9.31 2.17 4.28
CA GLU A 188 -10.10 3.40 4.08
C GLU A 188 -11.57 3.19 4.50
N GLN A 189 -12.16 2.04 4.18
CA GLN A 189 -13.52 1.72 4.59
C GLN A 189 -13.66 1.65 6.12
N ILE A 190 -12.69 1.06 6.82
CA ILE A 190 -12.67 1.04 8.29
C ILE A 190 -12.54 2.46 8.84
N ALA A 191 -11.62 3.27 8.29
CA ALA A 191 -11.39 4.64 8.72
C ALA A 191 -12.68 5.49 8.58
N ARG A 192 -13.40 5.34 7.45
CA ARG A 192 -14.71 5.97 7.23
C ARG A 192 -15.73 5.52 8.27
N ASN A 193 -15.83 4.22 8.53
CA ASN A 193 -16.76 3.67 9.52
C ASN A 193 -16.48 4.22 10.94
N GLN A 194 -15.19 4.29 11.33
CA GLN A 194 -14.77 4.89 12.61
C GLN A 194 -15.13 6.38 12.69
N PHE A 195 -14.98 7.14 11.60
CA PHE A 195 -15.34 8.56 11.56
C PHE A 195 -16.85 8.76 11.73
N VAL A 196 -17.68 8.04 10.96
CA VAL A 196 -19.15 8.13 11.05
C VAL A 196 -19.65 7.77 12.46
N ALA A 197 -19.12 6.70 13.06
CA ALA A 197 -19.50 6.29 14.41
C ALA A 197 -19.14 7.34 15.48
N ARG A 198 -18.01 8.04 15.31
CA ARG A 198 -17.60 9.15 16.20
C ARG A 198 -18.52 10.36 16.05
N GLU A 199 -18.79 10.79 14.81
CA GLU A 199 -19.69 11.91 14.52
C GLU A 199 -21.10 11.67 15.06
N PHE A 200 -21.62 10.45 14.92
CA PHE A 200 -22.92 10.08 15.45
C PHE A 200 -22.97 10.18 16.99
N LYS A 201 -21.96 9.65 17.69
CA LYS A 201 -21.86 9.76 19.16
C LYS A 201 -21.74 11.22 19.63
N ALA A 202 -20.97 12.05 18.92
CA ALA A 202 -20.80 13.46 19.25
C ALA A 202 -22.12 14.24 19.12
N ARG A 203 -22.95 13.93 18.12
CA ARG A 203 -24.28 14.54 17.93
C ARG A 203 -25.27 14.11 19.02
N GLN A 204 -25.35 12.82 19.34
CA GLN A 204 -26.22 12.33 20.42
C GLN A 204 -25.86 12.87 21.81
N GLY A 205 -24.58 13.16 22.05
CA GLY A 205 -24.14 13.80 23.29
C GLY A 205 -24.53 15.28 23.40
N ARG A 206 -24.72 15.97 22.26
CA ARG A 206 -25.15 17.37 22.22
C ARG A 206 -26.65 17.55 22.39
N ASP A 207 -27.46 16.58 21.94
CA ASP A 207 -28.93 16.60 22.11
C ASP A 207 -29.39 16.22 23.53
N ARG A 208 -28.47 15.88 24.43
CA ARG A 208 -28.72 15.47 25.83
C ARG A 208 -28.32 16.53 26.87
N ILE A 209 -27.99 17.75 26.41
CA ILE A 209 -27.64 18.93 27.24
C ILE A 209 -28.65 20.03 26.92
#